data_AF-A0A5S4Y9Y1-F1
#
_entry.id   AF-A0A5S4Y9Y1-F1
#
_cell.length_a   1.000
_cell.length_b   1.000
_cell.length_c   1.000
_cell.angle_alpha   90.00
_cell.angle_beta   90.00
_cell.angle_gamma   90.00
#
_symmetry.space_group_name_H-M   'P 1'
#
loop_
_entity.id
_entity.type
_entity.pdbx_description
1 polymer ?
#
loop_
_entity_poly.entity_id
_entity_poly.type
_entity_poly.pdbx_seq_one_letter_code
_entity_poly.pdbx_strand_id
1 'polypeptide(L)'
;MRFGRQAFWCFLAVVVAGPALLGEAAGEAQQLGVRHRIDAVVSAEPDAPIFQHLRGAKGELFFTVRLSANAKESRFFGMLHPSFSDIVVPDGAAKPLVRQTKLWEEELCHQRRGLPKVTVTQLAGRFGEGDGQIEISGINRHIGLLVPPDELTPGIKLDSGSDNLGLFYGFRAQTRVSRLNVDLKIYPIDCFL
;
A
#
# COMPACT_ATOMS: atom_id res chain seq x y z
N MET A 1 -63.30 -32.27 69.08
CA MET A 1 -63.92 -33.57 68.77
C MET A 1 -64.07 -33.69 67.25
N ARG A 2 -63.69 -34.86 66.69
CA ARG A 2 -63.78 -35.34 65.28
C ARG A 2 -62.80 -34.68 64.29
N PHE A 3 -61.65 -35.29 63.93
CA PHE A 3 -61.35 -36.46 63.08
C PHE A 3 -61.61 -36.29 61.56
N GLY A 4 -60.55 -36.54 60.76
CA GLY A 4 -60.62 -37.00 59.35
C GLY A 4 -59.66 -36.27 58.38
N ARG A 5 -58.42 -36.74 58.22
CA ARG A 5 -57.87 -37.52 57.05
C ARG A 5 -57.62 -36.66 55.78
N GLN A 6 -56.35 -36.44 55.37
CA GLN A 6 -55.55 -37.26 54.41
C GLN A 6 -56.28 -37.44 53.06
N ALA A 7 -55.73 -37.15 51.87
CA ALA A 7 -54.45 -37.58 51.32
C ALA A 7 -54.21 -36.99 49.89
N PHE A 8 -52.92 -36.90 49.51
CA PHE A 8 -52.32 -37.24 48.21
C PHE A 8 -52.73 -36.46 46.94
N TRP A 9 -51.79 -35.66 46.40
CA TRP A 9 -50.87 -36.01 45.29
C TRP A 9 -51.56 -36.14 43.93
N CYS A 10 -51.24 -35.22 43.03
CA CYS A 10 -50.61 -35.56 41.74
C CYS A 10 -50.12 -34.27 41.05
N PHE A 11 -48.81 -34.25 40.81
CA PHE A 11 -48.14 -33.35 39.89
C PHE A 11 -48.72 -33.52 38.48
N LEU A 12 -49.00 -32.41 37.79
CA LEU A 12 -48.98 -32.37 36.34
C LEU A 12 -48.35 -31.05 35.91
N ALA A 13 -47.02 -31.11 35.77
CA ALA A 13 -46.24 -30.09 35.10
C ALA A 13 -46.65 -30.06 33.62
N VAL A 14 -47.22 -28.95 33.18
CA VAL A 14 -47.42 -28.68 31.75
C VAL A 14 -46.04 -28.36 31.17
N VAL A 15 -45.45 -29.35 30.50
CA VAL A 15 -44.25 -29.18 29.68
C VAL A 15 -44.67 -28.44 28.42
N VAL A 16 -44.45 -27.12 28.40
CA VAL A 16 -44.53 -26.31 27.19
C VAL A 16 -43.29 -26.64 26.35
N ALA A 17 -43.39 -27.68 25.53
CA ALA A 17 -42.40 -27.99 24.50
C ALA A 17 -42.59 -27.02 23.32
N GLY A 18 -42.11 -25.79 23.46
CA GLY A 18 -41.88 -24.92 22.32
C GLY A 18 -40.70 -25.47 21.50
N PRO A 19 -40.76 -25.50 20.17
CA PRO A 19 -39.58 -25.82 19.37
C PRO A 19 -38.57 -24.70 19.60
N ALA A 20 -37.51 -25.02 20.33
CA ALA A 20 -36.32 -24.19 20.36
C ALA A 20 -35.70 -24.24 18.95
N LEU A 21 -36.12 -23.32 18.09
CA LEU A 21 -35.28 -22.83 17.01
C LEU A 21 -34.17 -21.99 17.67
N LEU A 22 -33.29 -22.68 18.40
CA LEU A 22 -31.99 -22.16 18.75
C LEU A 22 -31.19 -22.21 17.46
N GLY A 23 -31.29 -21.11 16.71
CA GLY A 23 -30.36 -20.85 15.62
C GLY A 23 -28.95 -20.92 16.20
N GLU A 24 -28.16 -21.87 15.73
CA GLU A 24 -26.71 -21.73 15.64
C GLU A 24 -26.42 -20.61 14.62
N ALA A 25 -26.74 -19.38 15.03
CA ALA A 25 -26.16 -18.17 14.49
C ALA A 25 -25.20 -17.62 15.55
N ALA A 26 -24.33 -18.48 16.07
CA ALA A 26 -23.05 -18.04 16.60
C ALA A 26 -22.15 -17.79 15.38
N GLY A 27 -22.49 -16.76 14.59
CA GLY A 27 -21.50 -16.14 13.74
C GLY A 27 -20.42 -15.65 14.68
N GLU A 28 -19.23 -16.26 14.62
CA GLU A 28 -18.02 -15.56 15.03
C GLU A 28 -18.13 -14.17 14.41
N ALA A 29 -18.21 -13.14 15.26
CA ALA A 29 -18.14 -11.78 14.79
C ALA A 29 -16.77 -11.66 14.08
N GLN A 30 -16.76 -11.86 12.76
CA GLN A 30 -15.55 -11.82 11.96
C GLN A 30 -14.86 -10.50 12.29
N GLN A 31 -13.70 -10.60 12.95
CA GLN A 31 -12.98 -9.41 13.35
C GLN A 31 -12.53 -8.71 12.08
N LEU A 32 -12.94 -7.45 11.91
CA LEU A 32 -12.50 -6.61 10.80
C LEU A 32 -11.00 -6.38 10.90
N GLY A 33 -10.25 -7.00 10.00
CA GLY A 33 -8.83 -6.80 9.81
C GLY A 33 -8.52 -5.82 8.69
N VAL A 34 -7.25 -5.76 8.33
CA VAL A 34 -6.74 -4.96 7.21
C VAL A 34 -5.63 -5.73 6.51
N ARG A 35 -5.51 -5.51 5.21
CA ARG A 35 -4.36 -5.89 4.39
C ARG A 35 -3.93 -4.66 3.60
N HIS A 36 -2.63 -4.47 3.42
CA HIS A 36 -2.11 -3.31 2.72
C HIS A 36 -1.76 -3.64 1.27
N ARG A 37 -2.03 -2.70 0.37
CA ARG A 37 -1.53 -2.71 -1.00
C ARG A 37 -0.70 -1.46 -1.24
N ILE A 38 0.38 -1.60 -2.00
CA ILE A 38 1.27 -0.50 -2.36
C ILE A 38 1.34 -0.40 -3.87
N ASP A 39 0.96 0.76 -4.40
CA ASP A 39 1.14 1.11 -5.81
C ASP A 39 2.15 2.24 -5.94
N ALA A 40 2.80 2.34 -7.09
CA ALA A 40 3.71 3.42 -7.43
C ALA A 40 3.27 4.16 -8.70
N VAL A 41 3.53 5.46 -8.72
CA VAL A 41 3.43 6.33 -9.88
C VAL A 41 4.78 7.05 -10.03
N VAL A 42 5.31 7.12 -11.25
CA VAL A 42 6.48 7.97 -11.52
C VAL A 42 6.07 9.14 -12.38
N SER A 43 6.38 10.35 -11.92
CA SER A 43 6.15 11.60 -12.63
C SER A 43 7.41 12.44 -12.65
N ALA A 44 7.38 13.54 -13.40
CA ALA A 44 8.47 14.50 -13.47
C ALA A 44 7.90 15.91 -13.31
N GLU A 45 8.66 16.78 -12.67
CA GLU A 45 8.27 18.19 -12.53
C GLU A 45 8.22 18.89 -13.91
N PRO A 46 7.43 19.97 -14.07
CA PRO A 46 7.33 20.71 -15.33
C PRO A 46 8.65 21.21 -15.90
N ASP A 47 9.62 21.50 -15.03
CA ASP A 47 10.95 21.99 -15.37
C ASP A 47 11.99 20.87 -15.55
N ALA A 48 11.60 19.60 -15.46
CA ALA A 48 12.51 18.47 -15.52
C ALA A 48 13.29 18.43 -16.85
N PRO A 49 14.61 18.12 -16.83
CA PRO A 49 15.44 18.07 -18.04
C PRO A 49 14.90 17.15 -19.14
N ILE A 50 14.23 16.05 -18.76
CA ILE A 50 13.65 15.09 -19.69
C ILE A 50 12.59 15.73 -20.61
N PHE A 51 11.85 16.75 -20.17
CA PHE A 51 10.84 17.42 -20.99
C PHE A 51 11.42 18.49 -21.92
N GLN A 52 12.64 18.95 -21.65
CA GLN A 52 13.32 19.93 -22.49
C GLN A 52 13.98 19.27 -23.69
N HIS A 53 14.56 18.07 -23.49
CA HIS A 53 15.43 17.43 -24.47
C HIS A 53 14.84 16.15 -25.09
N LEU A 54 13.90 15.48 -24.41
CA LEU A 54 13.59 14.08 -24.69
C LEU A 54 12.10 13.78 -24.86
N ARG A 55 11.28 14.75 -25.26
CA ARG A 55 9.85 14.49 -25.55
C ARG A 55 9.70 13.42 -26.63
N GLY A 56 8.83 12.44 -26.39
CA GLY A 56 8.63 11.30 -27.28
C GLY A 56 9.78 10.28 -27.30
N ALA A 57 10.90 10.56 -26.63
CA ALA A 57 11.99 9.60 -26.52
C ALA A 57 11.58 8.41 -25.65
N LYS A 58 12.17 7.25 -25.94
CA LYS A 58 12.02 6.05 -25.12
C LYS A 58 13.05 6.03 -24.01
N GLY A 59 12.74 5.30 -22.96
CA GLY A 59 13.65 5.06 -21.86
C GLY A 59 13.21 3.94 -20.94
N GLU A 60 14.01 3.76 -19.92
CA GLU A 60 13.82 2.78 -18.87
C GLU A 60 14.02 3.44 -17.50
N LEU A 61 13.27 2.97 -16.51
CA LEU A 61 13.42 3.37 -15.12
C LEU A 61 13.38 2.14 -14.23
N PHE A 62 14.23 2.13 -13.22
CA PHE A 62 14.19 1.16 -12.15
C PHE A 62 14.43 1.87 -10.83
N PHE A 63 13.79 1.40 -9.77
CA PHE A 63 14.00 1.95 -8.44
C PHE A 63 13.91 0.88 -7.39
N THR A 64 14.48 1.18 -6.23
CA THR A 64 14.53 0.25 -5.11
C THR A 64 13.64 0.78 -3.99
N VAL A 65 12.71 -0.05 -3.52
CA VAL A 65 11.81 0.28 -2.42
C VAL A 65 12.09 -0.64 -1.23
N ARG A 66 12.54 -0.05 -0.13
CA ARG A 66 12.64 -0.74 1.15
C ARG A 66 11.25 -0.80 1.78
N LEU A 67 10.77 -2.01 2.06
CA LEU A 67 9.47 -2.26 2.67
C LEU A 67 9.62 -3.03 3.98
N SER A 68 8.93 -2.55 5.02
CA SER A 68 8.75 -3.25 6.27
C SER A 68 7.27 -3.25 6.67
N ALA A 69 6.65 -4.42 6.60
CA ALA A 69 5.27 -4.67 6.98
C ALA A 69 5.25 -5.81 8.00
N ASN A 70 5.25 -5.47 9.30
CA ASN A 70 5.27 -6.44 10.39
C ASN A 70 3.97 -6.40 11.22
N ALA A 71 3.07 -7.34 10.94
CA ALA A 71 1.92 -7.68 11.76
C ALA A 71 2.19 -8.97 12.56
N LYS A 72 1.22 -9.35 13.40
CA LYS A 72 1.27 -10.63 14.12
C LYS A 72 1.07 -11.79 13.14
N GLU A 73 0.15 -11.63 12.20
CA GLU A 73 -0.28 -12.62 11.21
C GLU A 73 0.59 -12.64 9.95
N SER A 74 1.22 -11.52 9.60
CA SER A 74 2.04 -11.36 8.40
C SER A 74 3.32 -10.60 8.72
N ARG A 75 4.46 -11.05 8.21
CA ARG A 75 5.76 -10.38 8.39
C ARG A 75 6.51 -10.32 7.08
N PHE A 76 6.75 -9.10 6.61
CA PHE A 76 7.57 -8.83 5.45
C PHE A 76 8.62 -7.77 5.78
N PHE A 77 9.86 -8.08 5.42
CA PHE A 77 10.95 -7.11 5.37
C PHE A 77 11.82 -7.43 4.16
N GLY A 78 12.00 -6.46 3.27
CA GLY A 78 12.75 -6.68 2.05
C GLY A 78 12.89 -5.45 1.17
N MET A 79 13.55 -5.65 0.05
CA MET A 79 13.73 -4.66 -1.00
C MET A 79 12.93 -5.11 -2.23
N LEU A 80 12.05 -4.24 -2.72
CA LEU A 80 11.37 -4.41 -4.01
C LEU A 80 12.20 -3.70 -5.09
N HIS A 81 12.30 -4.29 -6.27
CA HIS A 81 13.09 -3.76 -7.39
C HIS A 81 12.24 -3.60 -8.65
N PRO A 82 11.20 -2.75 -8.63
CA PRO A 82 10.41 -2.48 -9.82
C PRO A 82 11.28 -1.90 -10.94
N SER A 83 11.01 -2.40 -12.15
CA SER A 83 11.66 -1.98 -13.39
C SER A 83 10.60 -1.78 -14.46
N PHE A 84 10.78 -0.73 -15.24
CA PHE A 84 9.87 -0.28 -16.28
C PHE A 84 10.69 0.03 -17.52
N SER A 85 10.57 -0.82 -18.54
CA SER A 85 11.12 -0.58 -19.87
C SER A 85 10.11 0.15 -20.75
N ASP A 86 10.57 0.63 -21.90
CA ASP A 86 9.72 1.15 -22.97
C ASP A 86 8.85 2.36 -22.56
N ILE A 87 9.32 3.14 -21.58
CA ILE A 87 8.67 4.38 -21.17
C ILE A 87 8.84 5.40 -22.29
N VAL A 88 7.74 5.96 -22.77
CA VAL A 88 7.77 7.10 -23.69
C VAL A 88 7.58 8.37 -22.89
N VAL A 89 8.55 9.29 -22.99
CA VAL A 89 8.45 10.60 -22.34
C VAL A 89 7.25 11.35 -22.90
N PRO A 90 6.26 11.73 -22.08
CA PRO A 90 5.06 12.39 -22.56
C PRO A 90 5.36 13.84 -23.01
N ASP A 91 4.43 14.42 -23.77
CA ASP A 91 4.57 15.78 -24.31
C ASP A 91 4.64 16.88 -23.23
N GLY A 92 4.28 16.55 -21.98
CA GLY A 92 4.41 17.45 -20.83
C GLY A 92 4.14 16.78 -19.48
N ALA A 93 4.40 17.53 -18.40
CA ALA A 93 4.37 17.05 -17.01
C ALA A 93 2.99 16.66 -16.46
N ALA A 94 1.91 16.94 -17.19
CA ALA A 94 0.56 16.55 -16.78
C ALA A 94 0.33 15.03 -16.80
N LYS A 95 1.16 14.28 -17.54
CA LYS A 95 1.07 12.82 -17.63
C LYS A 95 2.24 12.18 -16.89
N PRO A 96 1.99 11.12 -16.10
CA PRO A 96 3.07 10.38 -15.45
C PRO A 96 3.92 9.64 -16.49
N LEU A 97 5.21 9.47 -16.19
CA LEU A 97 6.13 8.59 -16.91
C LEU A 97 5.72 7.14 -16.74
N VAL A 98 5.42 6.76 -15.50
CA VAL A 98 4.94 5.42 -15.14
C VAL A 98 3.57 5.59 -14.51
N ARG A 99 2.55 5.01 -15.15
CA ARG A 99 1.19 4.97 -14.62
C ARG A 99 1.15 4.18 -13.32
N GLN A 100 0.09 4.39 -12.55
CA GLN A 100 -0.12 3.68 -11.31
C GLN A 100 0.00 2.16 -11.51
N THR A 101 0.99 1.56 -10.85
CA THR A 101 1.33 0.15 -10.97
C THR A 101 1.47 -0.46 -9.58
N LYS A 102 0.87 -1.63 -9.38
CA LYS A 102 0.98 -2.38 -8.12
C LYS A 102 2.41 -2.88 -7.92
N LEU A 103 3.01 -2.56 -6.78
CA LEU A 103 4.33 -3.05 -6.39
C LEU A 103 4.25 -4.24 -5.46
N TRP A 104 3.31 -4.21 -4.52
CA TRP A 104 3.20 -5.21 -3.47
C TRP A 104 1.81 -5.22 -2.87
N GLU A 105 1.40 -6.37 -2.36
CA GLU A 105 0.13 -6.56 -1.68
C GLU A 105 0.33 -7.63 -0.60
N GLU A 106 -0.20 -7.34 0.58
CA GLU A 106 -0.17 -8.26 1.71
C GLU A 106 -1.10 -9.45 1.42
N GLU A 107 -0.57 -10.67 1.52
CA GLU A 107 -1.31 -11.90 1.20
C GLU A 107 -2.37 -12.25 2.27
N LEU A 108 -2.07 -11.97 3.54
CA LEU A 108 -2.90 -12.32 4.67
C LEU A 108 -3.56 -11.08 5.28
N CYS A 109 -4.84 -11.21 5.63
CA CYS A 109 -5.51 -10.24 6.49
C CYS A 109 -4.88 -10.27 7.88
N HIS A 110 -4.68 -9.09 8.48
CA HIS A 110 -4.06 -8.99 9.80
C HIS A 110 -4.79 -7.96 10.67
N GLN A 111 -4.54 -8.00 11.99
CA GLN A 111 -5.18 -7.05 12.91
C GLN A 111 -4.78 -5.61 12.57
N ARG A 112 -5.71 -4.65 12.68
CA ARG A 112 -5.42 -3.24 12.35
C ARG A 112 -4.27 -2.69 13.20
N ARG A 113 -3.33 -2.02 12.52
CA ARG A 113 -2.14 -1.39 13.09
C ARG A 113 -1.73 -0.18 12.26
N GLY A 114 -0.59 0.43 12.60
CA GLY A 114 0.03 1.47 11.78
C GLY A 114 0.42 0.99 10.38
N LEU A 115 0.59 1.94 9.47
CA LEU A 115 0.97 1.69 8.08
C LEU A 115 2.32 0.97 7.96
N PRO A 116 2.52 0.16 6.90
CA PRO A 116 3.84 -0.35 6.58
C PRO A 116 4.83 0.80 6.35
N LYS A 117 6.08 0.60 6.76
CA LYS A 117 7.16 1.56 6.48
C LYS A 117 7.67 1.30 5.07
N VAL A 118 7.56 2.30 4.22
CA VAL A 118 7.95 2.21 2.81
C VAL A 118 8.88 3.37 2.47
N THR A 119 9.99 3.10 1.79
CA THR A 119 10.99 4.12 1.47
C THR A 119 11.66 3.78 0.15
N VAL A 120 11.63 4.70 -0.81
CA VAL A 120 12.46 4.59 -2.02
C VAL A 120 13.90 4.93 -1.63
N THR A 121 14.84 4.06 -1.98
CA THR A 121 16.26 4.22 -1.60
C THR A 121 17.17 4.56 -2.77
N GLN A 122 16.72 4.27 -3.99
CA GLN A 122 17.44 4.52 -5.22
C GLN A 122 16.42 4.68 -6.35
N LEU A 123 16.70 5.58 -7.28
CA LEU A 123 16.03 5.73 -8.56
C LEU A 123 17.10 5.83 -9.64
N ALA A 124 17.01 5.00 -10.66
CA ALA A 124 17.91 5.07 -11.78
C ALA A 124 17.18 4.78 -13.09
N GLY A 125 17.82 5.13 -14.19
CA GLY A 125 17.25 4.91 -15.50
C GLY A 125 17.90 5.77 -16.56
N ARG A 126 17.32 5.72 -17.75
CA ARG A 126 17.96 6.23 -18.94
C ARG A 126 16.91 6.56 -19.98
N PHE A 127 16.99 7.76 -20.56
CA PHE A 127 16.09 8.22 -21.60
C PHE A 127 16.87 8.71 -22.81
N GLY A 128 16.34 8.46 -24.01
CA GLY A 128 16.99 8.83 -25.26
C GLY A 128 18.11 7.89 -25.67
N GLU A 129 18.67 8.15 -26.85
CA GLU A 129 19.71 7.35 -27.50
C GLU A 129 20.87 8.26 -27.93
N GLY A 130 22.09 7.72 -27.99
CA GLY A 130 23.29 8.44 -28.44
C GLY A 130 23.66 9.63 -27.54
N ASP A 131 24.19 10.68 -28.16
CA ASP A 131 24.74 11.87 -27.47
C ASP A 131 23.67 12.72 -26.74
N GLY A 132 22.39 12.50 -27.02
CA GLY A 132 21.27 13.17 -26.35
C GLY A 132 20.74 12.44 -25.12
N GLN A 133 21.37 11.32 -24.74
CA GLN A 133 20.89 10.48 -23.65
C GLN A 133 21.02 11.17 -22.29
N ILE A 134 19.96 11.06 -21.48
CA ILE A 134 19.97 11.48 -20.07
C ILE A 134 19.99 10.22 -19.21
N GLU A 135 21.04 10.09 -18.41
CA GLU A 135 21.13 9.07 -17.36
C GLU A 135 20.64 9.65 -16.03
N ILE A 136 19.86 8.86 -15.32
CA ILE A 136 19.31 9.17 -14.01
C ILE A 136 19.98 8.22 -13.02
N SER A 137 20.54 8.79 -11.94
CA SER A 137 21.14 8.04 -10.86
C SER A 137 20.95 8.79 -9.54
N GLY A 138 19.73 8.72 -9.03
CA GLY A 138 19.30 9.28 -7.76
C GLY A 138 19.50 8.29 -6.61
N ILE A 139 20.29 8.67 -5.61
CA ILE A 139 20.46 7.87 -4.38
C ILE A 139 20.26 8.73 -3.14
N ASN A 140 19.86 8.07 -2.04
CA ASN A 140 19.77 8.74 -0.75
C ASN A 140 21.16 9.21 -0.31
N ARG A 141 21.24 10.46 0.10
CA ARG A 141 22.47 10.98 0.68
C ARG A 141 22.73 10.34 2.05
N HIS A 142 23.98 9.94 2.27
CA HIS A 142 24.47 9.50 3.57
C HIS A 142 25.50 10.49 4.10
N ILE A 143 25.36 10.87 5.38
CA ILE A 143 26.31 11.76 6.05
C ILE A 143 27.68 11.06 6.09
N GLY A 144 28.73 11.80 5.73
CA GLY A 144 30.10 11.27 5.67
C GLY A 144 30.48 10.62 4.34
N LEU A 145 29.56 10.53 3.37
CA LEU A 145 29.86 10.12 2.00
C LEU A 145 29.85 11.33 1.04
N LEU A 146 30.45 11.13 -0.15
CA LEU A 146 30.39 12.10 -1.23
C LEU A 146 28.94 12.40 -1.62
N VAL A 147 28.68 13.65 -2.00
CA VAL A 147 27.37 14.05 -2.48
C VAL A 147 27.10 13.34 -3.81
N PRO A 148 25.97 12.63 -3.97
CA PRO A 148 25.66 11.96 -5.22
C PRO A 148 25.41 12.98 -6.34
N PRO A 149 25.65 12.61 -7.61
CA PRO A 149 25.33 13.47 -8.76
C PRO A 149 23.86 13.89 -8.78
N ASP A 150 22.96 13.00 -8.35
CA ASP A 150 21.56 13.31 -8.11
C ASP A 150 21.13 12.82 -6.72
N GLU A 151 20.59 13.73 -5.91
CA GLU A 151 20.18 13.45 -4.54
C GLU A 151 18.71 13.05 -4.52
N LEU A 152 18.42 11.85 -4.00
CA LEU A 152 17.07 11.38 -3.74
C LEU A 152 16.65 11.77 -2.32
N THR A 153 15.56 12.52 -2.20
CA THR A 153 14.92 12.86 -0.92
C THR A 153 13.69 11.99 -0.74
N PRO A 154 13.73 10.96 0.13
CA PRO A 154 12.61 10.06 0.33
C PRO A 154 11.66 10.53 1.44
N GLY A 155 10.46 9.96 1.46
CA GLY A 155 9.56 10.05 2.62
C GLY A 155 8.82 11.37 2.78
N ILE A 156 8.73 12.18 1.71
CA ILE A 156 7.92 13.39 1.69
C ILE A 156 6.46 12.95 1.80
N LYS A 157 5.81 13.28 2.92
CA LYS A 157 4.40 12.93 3.12
C LYS A 157 3.53 13.77 2.17
N LEU A 158 2.68 13.10 1.40
CA LEU A 158 1.66 13.74 0.58
C LEU A 158 0.33 13.76 1.34
N ASP A 159 -0.60 14.60 0.90
CA ASP A 159 -1.97 14.55 1.39
C ASP A 159 -2.59 13.18 1.07
N SER A 160 -3.41 12.69 1.99
CA SER A 160 -4.22 11.50 1.74
C SER A 160 -5.19 11.78 0.59
N GLY A 161 -5.37 10.80 -0.28
CA GLY A 161 -6.27 10.90 -1.42
C GLY A 161 -7.23 9.73 -1.50
N SER A 162 -8.05 9.74 -2.53
CA SER A 162 -8.90 8.61 -2.89
C SER A 162 -8.86 8.41 -4.41
N ASP A 163 -8.87 7.16 -4.84
CA ASP A 163 -9.07 6.78 -6.23
C ASP A 163 -9.95 5.52 -6.32
N ASN A 164 -9.97 4.87 -7.49
CA ASN A 164 -10.79 3.69 -7.74
C ASN A 164 -10.49 2.49 -6.81
N LEU A 165 -9.33 2.48 -6.13
CA LEU A 165 -8.98 1.44 -5.15
C LEU A 165 -9.39 1.81 -3.72
N GLY A 166 -9.88 3.03 -3.49
CA GLY A 166 -10.31 3.53 -2.18
C GLY A 166 -9.41 4.65 -1.66
N LEU A 167 -9.38 4.80 -0.34
CA LEU A 167 -8.53 5.78 0.35
C LEU A 167 -7.07 5.33 0.32
N PHE A 168 -6.15 6.27 0.15
CA PHE A 168 -4.71 6.00 0.20
C PHE A 168 -3.92 7.05 0.97
N TYR A 169 -2.79 6.61 1.52
CA TYR A 169 -1.75 7.46 2.08
C TYR A 169 -0.59 7.58 1.10
N GLY A 170 -0.25 8.81 0.71
CA GLY A 170 0.79 9.09 -0.27
C GLY A 170 2.14 9.45 0.36
N PHE A 171 3.22 8.91 -0.22
CA PHE A 171 4.60 9.27 0.12
C PHE A 171 5.39 9.47 -1.15
N ARG A 172 6.13 10.57 -1.25
CA ARG A 172 6.98 10.90 -2.39
C ARG A 172 8.44 10.70 -2.05
N ALA A 173 9.17 10.14 -3.01
CA ALA A 173 10.60 10.34 -3.12
C ALA A 173 10.90 11.20 -4.35
N GLN A 174 11.71 12.24 -4.18
CA GLN A 174 11.99 13.22 -5.22
C GLN A 174 13.48 13.33 -5.47
N THR A 175 13.89 13.29 -6.72
CA THR A 175 15.27 13.60 -7.11
C THR A 175 15.47 15.09 -7.30
N ARG A 176 16.66 15.57 -6.98
CA ARG A 176 16.98 17.00 -6.97
C ARG A 176 17.32 17.53 -8.35
N VAL A 177 18.13 16.80 -9.11
CA VAL A 177 18.67 17.22 -10.41
C VAL A 177 17.80 16.73 -11.55
N SER A 178 17.42 15.45 -11.57
CA SER A 178 16.53 14.92 -12.62
C SER A 178 15.06 15.31 -12.43
N ARG A 179 14.70 15.85 -11.25
CA ARG A 179 13.36 16.39 -10.93
C ARG A 179 12.25 15.34 -11.13
N LEU A 180 12.54 14.09 -10.82
CA LEU A 180 11.63 12.97 -10.89
C LEU A 180 10.99 12.71 -9.52
N ASN A 181 9.74 12.30 -9.55
CA ASN A 181 8.96 11.95 -8.38
C ASN A 181 8.53 10.49 -8.47
N VAL A 182 8.82 9.72 -7.43
CA VAL A 182 8.26 8.40 -7.20
C VAL A 182 7.25 8.52 -6.08
N ASP A 183 5.97 8.46 -6.43
CA ASP A 183 4.85 8.55 -5.51
C ASP A 183 4.38 7.14 -5.15
N LEU A 184 4.52 6.77 -3.89
CA LEU A 184 4.04 5.53 -3.31
C LEU A 184 2.69 5.77 -2.66
N LYS A 185 1.68 5.01 -3.08
CA LYS A 185 0.33 5.01 -2.52
C LYS A 185 0.13 3.75 -1.69
N ILE A 186 -0.19 3.92 -0.42
CA ILE A 186 -0.49 2.82 0.51
C ILE A 186 -2.00 2.77 0.75
N TYR A 187 -2.62 1.66 0.35
CA TYR A 187 -4.05 1.39 0.50
C TYR A 187 -4.27 0.44 1.67
N PRO A 188 -4.97 0.86 2.74
CA PRO A 188 -5.54 -0.07 3.71
C PRO A 188 -6.82 -0.67 3.13
N ILE A 189 -6.82 -1.97 2.86
CA ILE A 189 -7.97 -2.69 2.35
C ILE A 189 -8.58 -3.48 3.50
N ASP A 190 -9.84 -3.19 3.82
CA ASP A 190 -10.59 -3.89 4.85
C ASP A 190 -10.82 -5.35 4.43
N CYS A 191 -10.66 -6.26 5.39
CA CYS A 191 -10.84 -7.70 5.20
C CYS A 191 -11.31 -8.37 6.49
N PHE A 192 -11.68 -9.64 6.42
CA PHE A 192 -12.06 -10.43 7.58
C PHE A 192 -10.90 -11.34 7.98
N LEU A 193 -10.63 -11.40 9.29
CA LEU A 193 -9.66 -12.32 9.89
C LEU A 193 -10.19 -13.75 9.95
#